data_AF-A0A358U915-F1
#
_entry.id   AF-A0A358U915-F1
#
_cell.length_a   1.000
_cell.length_b   1.000
_cell.length_c   1.000
_cell.angle_alpha   90.00
_cell.angle_beta   90.00
_cell.angle_gamma   90.00
#
_symmetry.space_group_name_H-M   'P 1'
#
loop_
_entity.id
_entity.type
_entity.pdbx_description
1 polymer ?
#
loop_
_entity_poly.entity_id
_entity_poly.type
_entity_poly.pdbx_seq_one_letter_code
_entity_poly.pdbx_strand_id
1 'polypeptide(L)'
;MSHNYSNELNNNDVKLIPYEVLSIAAEATFTEIPAGVKLVNAPTAWDKSEKGKDIVVAVLDTGCQTNHVDLKDRIIGGRNFTTDYDNDPNNFSDNVGHGTHVAGTIAASENNIGVLGVAPLAKLLIVKVLAGNGSGAYEWIINGINYAVNWRGPSGEKARVISMSLGGPQDVSELHQAVKNAVNNDILVVCAAGNGGDCSPQTDELDYPGAYQEVVEVGAVDLNKKIACFSNSNKNVDLVAPGDGILSTYIGGGYATLRGTSMATPHVSGGSALIIKQCEKEFERTLSENEIYAQLIKRTNALGNPKCLEGNGLLDLAKD
;
A
#
# COMPACT_ATOMS: atom_id res chain seq x y z
N MET A 1 24.08 -7.17 -5.53
CA MET A 1 24.95 -6.00 -5.30
C MET A 1 24.18 -5.04 -4.41
N SER A 2 24.52 -4.98 -3.12
CA SER A 2 23.92 -4.04 -2.17
C SER A 2 24.24 -2.61 -2.63
N HIS A 3 23.22 -1.87 -3.06
CA HIS A 3 23.38 -0.44 -3.32
C HIS A 3 23.38 0.27 -1.96
N ASN A 4 24.57 0.46 -1.40
CA ASN A 4 24.77 1.37 -0.28
C ASN A 4 24.71 2.81 -0.82
N TYR A 5 23.53 3.42 -0.70
CA TYR A 5 23.37 4.86 -0.92
C TYR A 5 23.87 5.60 0.33
N SER A 6 25.14 5.98 0.35
CA SER A 6 25.62 7.07 1.21
C SER A 6 25.61 8.35 0.38
N ASN A 7 24.82 9.35 0.77
CA ASN A 7 25.28 10.73 1.02
C ASN A 7 24.14 11.70 1.34
N GLU A 8 24.43 12.52 2.36
CA GLU A 8 23.74 13.75 2.82
C GLU A 8 22.29 13.60 3.28
N LEU A 9 22.14 13.40 4.60
CA LEU A 9 20.88 13.44 5.33
C LEU A 9 20.30 14.86 5.34
N ASN A 10 19.55 15.22 4.30
CA ASN A 10 18.53 16.26 4.47
C ASN A 10 17.40 15.65 5.32
N ASN A 11 17.34 16.05 6.59
CA ASN A 11 16.44 15.49 7.60
C ASN A 11 14.96 15.91 7.42
N ASN A 12 14.61 16.41 6.22
CA ASN A 12 13.34 17.07 5.89
C ASN A 12 12.60 16.39 4.72
N ASP A 13 13.04 15.21 4.26
CA ASP A 13 12.41 14.52 3.13
C ASP A 13 11.62 13.28 3.59
N VAL A 14 10.57 12.95 2.85
CA VAL A 14 9.85 11.68 2.95
C VAL A 14 10.58 10.66 2.09
N LYS A 15 10.67 9.41 2.53
CA LYS A 15 11.35 8.33 1.80
C LYS A 15 10.47 7.11 1.72
N LEU A 16 10.78 6.22 0.77
CA LEU A 16 10.35 4.84 0.87
C LEU A 16 10.78 4.29 2.22
N ILE A 17 9.88 3.57 2.88
CA ILE A 17 10.28 2.79 4.04
C ILE A 17 11.36 1.79 3.59
N PRO A 18 12.53 1.71 4.25
CA PRO A 18 13.65 0.88 3.80
C PRO A 18 13.24 -0.58 3.58
N TYR A 19 13.46 -1.15 2.40
CA TYR A 19 13.07 -2.53 2.08
C TYR A 19 14.23 -3.33 1.49
N GLU A 20 14.12 -4.65 1.52
CA GLU A 20 15.14 -5.57 0.97
C GLU A 20 14.59 -6.33 -0.24
N VAL A 21 15.40 -6.44 -1.30
CA VAL A 21 15.12 -7.27 -2.47
C VAL A 21 15.74 -8.66 -2.26
N LEU A 22 14.91 -9.67 -2.02
CA LEU A 22 15.36 -11.04 -1.75
C LEU A 22 15.63 -11.83 -3.03
N SER A 23 14.83 -11.63 -4.08
CA SER A 23 15.01 -12.26 -5.39
C SER A 23 14.33 -11.48 -6.52
N ILE A 24 14.78 -11.69 -7.76
CA ILE A 24 14.16 -11.15 -8.99
C ILE A 24 14.04 -12.28 -10.01
N ALA A 25 12.88 -12.39 -10.66
CA ALA A 25 12.61 -13.27 -11.79
C ALA A 25 12.25 -12.41 -13.02
N ALA A 26 12.96 -12.60 -14.13
CA ALA A 26 12.85 -11.71 -15.30
C ALA A 26 11.56 -11.91 -16.12
N GLU A 27 10.98 -13.11 -16.13
CA GLU A 27 9.75 -13.42 -16.84
C GLU A 27 8.91 -14.45 -16.07
N ALA A 28 7.58 -14.37 -16.19
CA ALA A 28 6.69 -15.38 -15.63
C ALA A 28 6.49 -16.54 -16.62
N THR A 29 6.98 -17.72 -16.25
CA THR A 29 6.52 -19.02 -16.79
C THR A 29 5.54 -19.71 -15.84
N PHE A 30 4.99 -18.96 -14.88
CA PHE A 30 4.17 -19.47 -13.80
C PHE A 30 2.88 -18.65 -13.68
N THR A 31 1.92 -19.20 -12.95
CA THR A 31 0.74 -18.49 -12.45
C THR A 31 0.62 -18.86 -10.98
N GLU A 32 0.70 -17.87 -10.09
CA GLU A 32 0.63 -18.13 -8.66
C GLU A 32 -0.21 -17.06 -7.94
N ILE A 33 -1.03 -17.49 -6.99
CA ILE A 33 -1.56 -16.59 -5.94
C ILE A 33 -0.49 -16.52 -4.85
N PRO A 34 0.19 -15.37 -4.65
CA PRO A 34 1.29 -15.27 -3.69
C PRO A 34 0.88 -15.69 -2.27
N ALA A 35 1.83 -16.20 -1.50
CA ALA A 35 1.58 -16.66 -0.14
C ALA A 35 0.98 -15.57 0.77
N GLY A 36 1.38 -14.30 0.62
CA GLY A 36 0.81 -13.18 1.36
C GLY A 36 -0.69 -12.95 1.05
N VAL A 37 -1.07 -13.06 -0.23
CA VAL A 37 -2.48 -12.95 -0.67
C VAL A 37 -3.33 -14.09 -0.12
N LYS A 38 -2.78 -15.32 -0.07
CA LYS A 38 -3.43 -16.46 0.59
C LYS A 38 -3.53 -16.26 2.10
N LEU A 39 -2.50 -15.74 2.74
CA LEU A 39 -2.41 -15.59 4.19
C LEU A 39 -3.45 -14.63 4.77
N VAL A 40 -3.81 -13.57 4.02
CA VAL A 40 -4.90 -12.65 4.37
C VAL A 40 -6.29 -13.16 3.97
N ASN A 41 -6.38 -14.40 3.47
CA ASN A 41 -7.61 -15.05 3.01
C ASN A 41 -8.37 -14.29 1.91
N ALA A 42 -7.67 -13.54 1.06
CA ALA A 42 -8.30 -12.83 -0.06
C ALA A 42 -9.10 -13.73 -1.01
N PRO A 43 -8.63 -14.96 -1.38
CA PRO A 43 -9.40 -15.84 -2.25
C PRO A 43 -10.80 -16.19 -1.74
N THR A 44 -10.97 -16.30 -0.42
CA THR A 44 -12.27 -16.59 0.21
C THR A 44 -13.25 -15.42 0.09
N ALA A 45 -12.75 -14.19 0.01
CA ALA A 45 -13.57 -12.97 -0.10
C ALA A 45 -13.93 -12.61 -1.55
N TRP A 46 -13.24 -13.16 -2.55
CA TRP A 46 -13.34 -12.76 -3.96
C TRP A 46 -14.76 -12.86 -4.54
N ASP A 47 -15.50 -13.93 -4.25
CA ASP A 47 -16.85 -14.10 -4.82
C ASP A 47 -17.84 -13.08 -4.26
N LYS A 48 -17.81 -12.83 -2.95
CA LYS A 48 -18.71 -11.87 -2.28
C LYS A 48 -18.40 -10.43 -2.67
N SER A 49 -17.12 -10.12 -2.86
CA SER A 49 -16.60 -8.79 -3.17
C SER A 49 -16.41 -8.53 -4.66
N GLU A 50 -16.81 -9.45 -5.55
CA GLU A 50 -16.54 -9.34 -6.99
C GLU A 50 -15.07 -8.99 -7.29
N LYS A 51 -14.14 -9.56 -6.51
CA LYS A 51 -12.69 -9.31 -6.61
C LYS A 51 -12.28 -7.83 -6.53
N GLY A 52 -13.08 -6.99 -5.85
CA GLY A 52 -12.82 -5.56 -5.68
C GLY A 52 -13.16 -4.71 -6.90
N LYS A 53 -13.98 -5.24 -7.81
CA LYS A 53 -14.32 -4.60 -9.08
C LYS A 53 -14.75 -3.13 -8.91
N ASP A 54 -14.14 -2.27 -9.73
CA ASP A 54 -14.39 -0.83 -9.88
C ASP A 54 -14.02 0.04 -8.66
N ILE A 55 -13.49 -0.54 -7.58
CA ILE A 55 -12.91 0.25 -6.49
C ILE A 55 -11.53 0.76 -6.92
N VAL A 56 -11.31 2.07 -6.78
CA VAL A 56 -10.04 2.71 -7.15
C VAL A 56 -9.14 2.86 -5.93
N VAL A 57 -7.93 2.32 -6.02
CA VAL A 57 -6.84 2.50 -5.06
C VAL A 57 -5.80 3.45 -5.67
N ALA A 58 -5.56 4.58 -5.02
CA ALA A 58 -4.49 5.50 -5.38
C ALA A 58 -3.18 5.05 -4.73
N VAL A 59 -2.17 4.77 -5.54
CA VAL A 59 -0.84 4.29 -5.09
C VAL A 59 0.13 5.46 -5.13
N LEU A 60 0.49 5.97 -3.96
CA LEU A 60 1.42 7.08 -3.79
C LEU A 60 2.82 6.51 -3.54
N ASP A 61 3.64 6.42 -4.59
CA ASP A 61 4.91 5.69 -4.57
C ASP A 61 5.90 6.21 -5.65
N THR A 62 6.82 5.36 -6.13
CA THR A 62 7.84 5.67 -7.14
C THR A 62 7.33 5.68 -8.59
N GLY A 63 6.02 5.52 -8.79
CA GLY A 63 5.40 5.30 -10.09
C GLY A 63 5.05 3.84 -10.31
N CYS A 64 4.77 3.45 -11.56
CA CYS A 64 4.46 2.06 -11.90
C CYS A 64 4.91 1.73 -13.33
N GLN A 65 5.37 0.50 -13.58
CA GLN A 65 5.50 0.01 -14.94
C GLN A 65 4.11 -0.21 -15.57
N THR A 66 3.62 0.82 -16.28
CA THR A 66 2.24 0.86 -16.79
C THR A 66 1.92 -0.18 -17.87
N ASN A 67 2.94 -0.74 -18.53
CA ASN A 67 2.80 -1.79 -19.53
C ASN A 67 3.06 -3.21 -18.99
N HIS A 68 3.24 -3.38 -17.67
CA HIS A 68 3.40 -4.71 -17.08
C HIS A 68 2.16 -5.57 -17.36
N VAL A 69 2.36 -6.83 -17.77
CA VAL A 69 1.28 -7.71 -18.24
C VAL A 69 0.16 -7.90 -17.21
N ASP A 70 0.52 -7.95 -15.93
CA ASP A 70 -0.42 -8.07 -14.81
C ASP A 70 -1.08 -6.75 -14.38
N LEU A 71 -0.59 -5.58 -14.81
CA LEU A 71 -1.03 -4.28 -14.30
C LEU A 71 -1.69 -3.37 -15.34
N LYS A 72 -1.35 -3.52 -16.62
CA LYS A 72 -1.79 -2.62 -17.69
C LYS A 72 -3.31 -2.42 -17.76
N ASP A 73 -4.09 -3.44 -17.42
CA ASP A 73 -5.56 -3.41 -17.48
C ASP A 73 -6.21 -2.96 -16.15
N ARG A 74 -5.40 -2.65 -15.14
CA ARG A 74 -5.80 -2.16 -13.82
C ARG A 74 -5.55 -0.67 -13.67
N ILE A 75 -4.50 -0.17 -14.31
CA ILE A 75 -4.12 1.24 -14.27
C ILE A 75 -5.11 2.06 -15.11
N ILE A 76 -5.79 3.01 -14.48
CA ILE A 76 -6.81 3.86 -15.14
C ILE A 76 -6.39 5.33 -15.24
N GLY A 77 -5.19 5.66 -14.74
CA GLY A 77 -4.63 6.99 -14.80
C GLY A 77 -3.44 7.14 -13.88
N GLY A 78 -2.85 8.32 -13.90
CA GLY A 78 -1.80 8.67 -12.98
C GLY A 78 -1.31 10.09 -13.18
N ARG A 79 -0.43 10.52 -12.27
CA ARG A 79 0.27 11.80 -12.34
C ARG A 79 1.62 11.70 -11.65
N ASN A 80 2.61 12.38 -12.22
CA ASN A 80 3.92 12.58 -11.62
C ASN A 80 3.99 13.96 -10.94
N PHE A 81 4.43 13.96 -9.69
CA PHE A 81 4.69 15.17 -8.89
C PHE A 81 6.18 15.41 -8.65
N THR A 82 7.04 14.49 -9.07
CA THR A 82 8.49 14.59 -8.86
C THR A 82 9.15 15.37 -9.99
N THR A 83 10.44 15.66 -9.78
CA THR A 83 11.30 16.26 -10.80
C THR A 83 11.89 15.24 -11.79
N ASP A 84 11.57 13.95 -11.65
CA ASP A 84 11.96 12.93 -12.64
C ASP A 84 11.33 13.25 -13.99
N TYR A 85 11.97 12.76 -15.06
CA TYR A 85 11.48 12.89 -16.44
C TYR A 85 11.22 14.35 -16.85
N ASP A 86 12.14 15.25 -16.48
CA ASP A 86 12.05 16.69 -16.76
C ASP A 86 10.74 17.34 -16.25
N ASN A 87 10.20 16.83 -15.13
CA ASN A 87 8.92 17.25 -14.53
C ASN A 87 7.70 16.97 -15.41
N ASP A 88 7.75 16.00 -16.33
CA ASP A 88 6.58 15.62 -17.13
C ASP A 88 5.48 15.02 -16.21
N PRO A 89 4.34 15.72 -16.02
CA PRO A 89 3.28 15.26 -15.11
C PRO A 89 2.57 14.01 -15.62
N ASN A 90 2.71 13.66 -16.90
CA ASN A 90 2.11 12.47 -17.50
C ASN A 90 3.05 11.26 -17.49
N ASN A 91 4.31 11.44 -17.09
CA ASN A 91 5.26 10.35 -16.97
C ASN A 91 5.39 9.88 -15.52
N PHE A 92 4.50 8.98 -15.13
CA PHE A 92 4.51 8.31 -13.82
C PHE A 92 5.08 6.88 -13.92
N SER A 93 6.01 6.66 -14.85
CA SER A 93 6.73 5.38 -14.93
C SER A 93 7.60 5.15 -13.69
N ASP A 94 7.86 3.88 -13.40
CA ASP A 94 8.67 3.48 -12.26
C ASP A 94 10.14 3.34 -12.67
N ASN A 95 11.01 4.08 -12.00
CA ASN A 95 12.46 4.03 -12.13
C ASN A 95 13.14 3.41 -10.90
N VAL A 96 12.38 2.80 -9.99
CA VAL A 96 12.89 2.13 -8.78
C VAL A 96 12.47 0.65 -8.74
N GLY A 97 11.19 0.36 -8.97
CA GLY A 97 10.60 -0.99 -8.92
C GLY A 97 9.64 -1.19 -7.75
N HIS A 98 9.73 -0.35 -6.72
CA HIS A 98 8.93 -0.47 -5.50
C HIS A 98 7.44 -0.22 -5.77
N GLY A 99 7.08 0.88 -6.44
CA GLY A 99 5.69 1.19 -6.77
C GLY A 99 5.04 0.16 -7.68
N THR A 100 5.81 -0.44 -8.61
CA THR A 100 5.35 -1.59 -9.40
C THR A 100 5.06 -2.81 -8.53
N HIS A 101 5.87 -3.08 -7.50
CA HIS A 101 5.66 -4.18 -6.56
C HIS A 101 4.43 -3.98 -5.67
N VAL A 102 4.27 -2.78 -5.13
CA VAL A 102 3.09 -2.36 -4.35
C VAL A 102 1.82 -2.50 -5.20
N ALA A 103 1.83 -1.98 -6.42
CA ALA A 103 0.70 -2.07 -7.36
C ALA A 103 0.27 -3.53 -7.63
N GLY A 104 1.21 -4.45 -7.82
CA GLY A 104 0.90 -5.87 -8.04
C GLY A 104 0.29 -6.54 -6.83
N THR A 105 0.78 -6.24 -5.63
CA THR A 105 0.24 -6.82 -4.39
C THR A 105 -1.22 -6.37 -4.20
N ILE A 106 -1.54 -5.13 -4.56
CA ILE A 106 -2.92 -4.60 -4.50
C ILE A 106 -3.81 -5.28 -5.54
N ALA A 107 -3.44 -5.24 -6.83
CA ALA A 107 -4.41 -5.54 -7.90
C ALA A 107 -3.83 -6.25 -9.14
N ALA A 108 -2.70 -6.97 -9.05
CA ALA A 108 -2.22 -7.77 -10.18
C ALA A 108 -3.34 -8.67 -10.74
N SER A 109 -3.50 -8.63 -12.06
CA SER A 109 -4.67 -9.14 -12.77
C SER A 109 -4.72 -10.66 -12.79
N GLU A 110 -5.92 -11.23 -12.71
CA GLU A 110 -6.14 -12.63 -13.08
C GLU A 110 -6.14 -12.77 -14.61
N ASN A 111 -4.98 -13.05 -15.19
CA ASN A 111 -4.75 -13.17 -16.64
C ASN A 111 -4.08 -14.51 -17.03
N ASN A 112 -4.05 -15.48 -16.10
CA ASN A 112 -3.39 -16.79 -16.23
C ASN A 112 -1.88 -16.72 -16.49
N ILE A 113 -1.21 -15.66 -16.03
CA ILE A 113 0.24 -15.53 -16.02
C ILE A 113 0.64 -14.75 -14.75
N GLY A 114 1.88 -14.91 -14.28
CA GLY A 114 2.43 -14.07 -13.23
C GLY A 114 1.76 -14.29 -11.88
N VAL A 115 1.40 -13.17 -11.24
CA VAL A 115 0.85 -13.14 -9.88
C VAL A 115 -0.55 -12.54 -9.85
N LEU A 116 -1.34 -12.95 -8.86
CA LEU A 116 -2.63 -12.30 -8.56
C LEU A 116 -2.49 -11.40 -7.34
N GLY A 117 -3.05 -10.20 -7.42
CA GLY A 117 -3.15 -9.27 -6.29
C GLY A 117 -4.28 -9.64 -5.33
N VAL A 118 -4.37 -8.91 -4.22
CA VAL A 118 -5.46 -9.08 -3.25
C VAL A 118 -6.82 -8.75 -3.87
N ALA A 119 -6.92 -7.67 -4.65
CA ALA A 119 -8.14 -7.23 -5.34
C ALA A 119 -7.92 -7.15 -6.86
N PRO A 120 -7.90 -8.29 -7.57
CA PRO A 120 -7.44 -8.35 -8.96
C PRO A 120 -8.37 -7.66 -9.99
N LEU A 121 -9.57 -7.21 -9.60
CA LEU A 121 -10.46 -6.38 -10.41
C LEU A 121 -10.57 -4.93 -9.92
N ALA A 122 -9.86 -4.55 -8.85
CA ALA A 122 -9.72 -3.16 -8.46
C ALA A 122 -8.95 -2.36 -9.53
N LYS A 123 -9.12 -1.04 -9.51
CA LYS A 123 -8.42 -0.12 -10.39
C LYS A 123 -7.32 0.61 -9.64
N LEU A 124 -6.26 0.97 -10.35
CA LEU A 124 -5.10 1.67 -9.80
C LEU A 124 -5.00 3.06 -10.39
N LEU A 125 -4.87 4.06 -9.51
CA LEU A 125 -4.47 5.43 -9.86
C LEU A 125 -3.02 5.60 -9.41
N ILE A 126 -2.08 5.76 -10.36
CA ILE A 126 -0.65 5.81 -10.05
C ILE A 126 -0.23 7.25 -9.76
N VAL A 127 0.19 7.52 -8.53
CA VAL A 127 0.57 8.86 -8.08
C VAL A 127 2.05 8.84 -7.72
N LYS A 128 2.90 9.23 -8.68
CA LYS A 128 4.35 9.23 -8.47
C LYS A 128 4.74 10.44 -7.60
N VAL A 129 5.10 10.18 -6.36
CA VAL A 129 5.51 11.19 -5.36
C VAL A 129 6.92 10.95 -4.82
N LEU A 130 7.57 9.85 -5.22
CA LEU A 130 8.95 9.52 -4.89
C LEU A 130 9.80 9.44 -6.17
N ALA A 131 10.95 10.09 -6.15
CA ALA A 131 11.89 10.13 -7.27
C ALA A 131 12.70 8.83 -7.39
N GLY A 132 13.56 8.74 -8.41
CA GLY A 132 14.38 7.55 -8.69
C GLY A 132 15.37 7.15 -7.57
N ASN A 133 15.60 8.02 -6.59
CA ASN A 133 16.37 7.72 -5.39
C ASN A 133 15.50 7.22 -4.21
N GLY A 134 14.19 7.01 -4.42
CA GLY A 134 13.24 6.59 -3.40
C GLY A 134 12.86 7.68 -2.39
N SER A 135 13.20 8.95 -2.64
CA SER A 135 12.89 10.09 -1.76
C SER A 135 11.91 11.06 -2.43
N GLY A 136 11.15 11.80 -1.63
CA GLY A 136 10.19 12.79 -2.10
C GLY A 136 10.04 13.95 -1.12
N ALA A 137 9.79 15.14 -1.66
CA ALA A 137 9.49 16.32 -0.86
C ALA A 137 8.08 16.18 -0.25
N TYR A 138 7.87 16.65 0.99
CA TYR A 138 6.55 16.67 1.62
C TYR A 138 5.47 17.30 0.72
N GLU A 139 5.82 18.36 -0.01
CA GLU A 139 4.92 19.00 -0.98
C GLU A 139 4.41 18.03 -2.06
N TRP A 140 5.25 17.12 -2.56
CA TRP A 140 4.84 16.12 -3.55
C TRP A 140 3.83 15.14 -2.98
N ILE A 141 4.03 14.70 -1.72
CA ILE A 141 3.10 13.81 -1.03
C ILE A 141 1.78 14.53 -0.77
N ILE A 142 1.81 15.77 -0.24
CA ILE A 142 0.63 16.60 0.00
C ILE A 142 -0.18 16.80 -1.29
N ASN A 143 0.50 17.17 -2.37
CA ASN A 143 -0.13 17.36 -3.68
C ASN A 143 -0.66 16.05 -4.25
N GLY A 144 0.03 14.93 -4.04
CA GLY A 144 -0.42 13.59 -4.42
C GLY A 144 -1.71 13.17 -3.69
N ILE A 145 -1.78 13.41 -2.37
CA ILE A 145 -2.99 13.13 -1.57
C ILE A 145 -4.15 13.99 -2.08
N ASN A 146 -3.94 15.30 -2.20
CA ASN A 146 -4.97 16.22 -2.70
C ASN A 146 -5.41 15.88 -4.13
N TYR A 147 -4.49 15.41 -4.97
CA TYR A 147 -4.83 14.93 -6.30
C TYR A 147 -5.72 13.68 -6.23
N ALA A 148 -5.39 12.67 -5.42
CA ALA A 148 -6.20 11.47 -5.27
C ALA A 148 -7.63 11.78 -4.78
N VAL A 149 -7.79 12.74 -3.87
CA VAL A 149 -9.10 13.22 -3.37
C VAL A 149 -9.94 13.84 -4.49
N ASN A 150 -9.32 14.73 -5.27
CA ASN A 150 -10.00 15.52 -6.29
C ASN A 150 -10.12 14.80 -7.64
N TRP A 151 -9.34 13.74 -7.87
CA TRP A 151 -9.29 13.04 -9.14
C TRP A 151 -10.65 12.41 -9.48
N ARG A 152 -11.04 12.55 -10.74
CA ARG A 152 -12.20 11.89 -11.32
C ARG A 152 -11.81 11.23 -12.63
N GLY A 153 -12.18 9.97 -12.79
CA GLY A 153 -12.04 9.24 -14.04
C GLY A 153 -13.09 9.67 -15.08
N PRO A 154 -12.95 9.20 -16.32
CA PRO A 154 -13.84 9.58 -17.43
C PRO A 154 -15.30 9.15 -17.21
N SER A 155 -15.55 8.13 -16.39
CA SER A 155 -16.89 7.64 -16.04
C SER A 155 -17.33 8.08 -14.65
N GLY A 156 -16.62 9.05 -14.04
CA GLY A 156 -16.89 9.50 -12.68
C GLY A 156 -16.25 8.63 -11.58
N GLU A 157 -15.31 7.75 -11.94
CA GLU A 157 -14.54 6.98 -10.97
C GLU A 157 -13.83 7.92 -9.97
N LYS A 158 -13.72 7.52 -8.70
CA LYS A 158 -13.00 8.27 -7.66
C LYS A 158 -12.19 7.32 -6.80
N ALA A 159 -11.07 7.79 -6.25
CA ALA A 159 -10.31 7.05 -5.25
C ALA A 159 -11.19 6.75 -4.03
N ARG A 160 -11.06 5.55 -3.47
CA ARG A 160 -11.68 5.14 -2.19
C ARG A 160 -10.64 4.72 -1.15
N VAL A 161 -9.44 4.39 -1.61
CA VAL A 161 -8.29 4.02 -0.77
C VAL A 161 -7.06 4.75 -1.30
N ILE A 162 -6.27 5.33 -0.41
CA ILE A 162 -4.91 5.82 -0.67
C ILE A 162 -3.95 4.83 0.01
N SER A 163 -2.96 4.35 -0.74
CA SER A 163 -1.92 3.44 -0.28
C SER A 163 -0.57 4.15 -0.32
N MET A 164 0.09 4.25 0.83
CA MET A 164 1.39 4.92 1.00
C MET A 164 2.39 3.98 1.69
N SER A 165 3.43 3.60 0.97
CA SER A 165 4.51 2.77 1.51
C SER A 165 5.78 3.61 1.73
N LEU A 166 5.59 4.75 2.38
CA LEU A 166 6.56 5.82 2.59
C LEU A 166 6.45 6.40 4.01
N GLY A 167 7.49 7.11 4.44
CA GLY A 167 7.55 7.72 5.76
C GLY A 167 8.61 8.81 5.85
N GLY A 168 8.37 9.78 6.72
CA GLY A 168 9.31 10.84 7.07
C GLY A 168 9.31 11.09 8.57
N PRO A 169 10.41 11.64 9.12
CA PRO A 169 10.58 11.77 10.56
C PRO A 169 9.82 12.95 11.18
N GLN A 170 9.20 13.82 10.38
CA GLN A 170 8.61 15.07 10.85
C GLN A 170 7.08 15.07 10.74
N ASP A 171 6.44 15.52 11.80
CA ASP A 171 5.03 15.92 11.76
C ASP A 171 4.92 17.28 11.06
N VAL A 172 4.30 17.28 9.87
CA VAL A 172 4.09 18.48 9.06
C VAL A 172 2.60 18.79 9.03
N SER A 173 2.21 19.97 9.53
CA SER A 173 0.78 20.32 9.70
C SER A 173 -0.01 20.27 8.39
N GLU A 174 0.59 20.64 7.27
CA GLU A 174 -0.02 20.61 5.94
C GLU A 174 -0.21 19.17 5.45
N LEU A 175 0.71 18.25 5.78
CA LEU A 175 0.55 16.82 5.51
C LEU A 175 -0.61 16.26 6.32
N HIS A 176 -0.70 16.58 7.61
CA HIS A 176 -1.82 16.15 8.45
C HIS A 176 -3.16 16.67 7.92
N GLN A 177 -3.19 17.93 7.47
CA GLN A 177 -4.39 18.53 6.90
C GLN A 177 -4.82 17.88 5.58
N ALA A 178 -3.86 17.45 4.74
CA ALA A 178 -4.14 16.71 3.53
C ALA A 178 -4.72 15.32 3.83
N VAL A 179 -4.18 14.61 4.84
CA VAL A 179 -4.72 13.33 5.33
C VAL A 179 -6.16 13.50 5.82
N LYS A 180 -6.40 14.47 6.70
CA LYS A 180 -7.75 14.80 7.20
C LYS A 180 -8.72 15.12 6.06
N ASN A 181 -8.25 15.83 5.04
CA ASN A 181 -9.06 16.14 3.86
C ASN A 181 -9.45 14.86 3.09
N ALA A 182 -8.55 13.89 2.95
CA ALA A 182 -8.88 12.61 2.34
C ALA A 182 -9.93 11.82 3.13
N VAL A 183 -9.73 11.69 4.44
CA VAL A 183 -10.68 10.99 5.32
C VAL A 183 -12.06 11.65 5.33
N ASN A 184 -12.11 12.99 5.39
CA ASN A 184 -13.37 13.75 5.29
C ASN A 184 -14.09 13.62 3.94
N ASN A 185 -13.42 13.08 2.91
CA ASN A 185 -14.00 12.77 1.59
C ASN A 185 -14.29 11.27 1.41
N ASP A 186 -14.40 10.52 2.50
CA ASP A 186 -14.67 9.08 2.55
C ASP A 186 -13.61 8.22 1.83
N ILE A 187 -12.33 8.64 1.96
CA ILE A 187 -11.18 7.92 1.41
C ILE A 187 -10.34 7.38 2.57
N LEU A 188 -10.23 6.05 2.62
CA LEU A 188 -9.38 5.37 3.59
C LEU A 188 -7.90 5.63 3.26
N VAL A 189 -7.13 6.16 4.21
CA VAL A 189 -5.69 6.40 4.03
C VAL A 189 -4.93 5.29 4.74
N VAL A 190 -4.17 4.49 4.00
CA VAL A 190 -3.43 3.33 4.51
C VAL A 190 -1.93 3.59 4.34
N CYS A 191 -1.16 3.49 5.42
CA CYS A 191 0.26 3.79 5.40
C CYS A 191 1.09 2.71 6.12
N ALA A 192 2.32 2.49 5.65
CA ALA A 192 3.29 1.65 6.35
C ALA A 192 3.67 2.28 7.71
N ALA A 193 3.84 1.44 8.73
CA ALA A 193 4.27 1.88 10.06
C ALA A 193 5.73 2.36 10.10
N GLY A 194 6.57 1.83 9.20
CA GLY A 194 8.01 2.08 9.15
C GLY A 194 8.85 0.86 9.52
N ASN A 195 10.16 0.93 9.24
CA ASN A 195 11.09 -0.20 9.37
C ASN A 195 12.29 0.07 10.31
N GLY A 196 12.11 0.99 11.26
CA GLY A 196 13.07 1.35 12.30
C GLY A 196 12.93 0.56 13.62
N GLY A 197 11.99 -0.39 13.68
CA GLY A 197 11.72 -1.20 14.87
C GLY A 197 12.87 -2.10 15.29
N ASP A 198 12.86 -2.47 16.57
CA ASP A 198 13.93 -3.21 17.26
C ASP A 198 13.41 -4.51 17.92
N CYS A 199 12.24 -5.01 17.52
CA CYS A 199 11.48 -6.10 18.17
C CYS A 199 10.97 -5.80 19.59
N SER A 200 11.12 -4.58 20.13
CA SER A 200 10.76 -4.25 21.50
C SER A 200 9.39 -3.57 21.57
N PRO A 201 8.44 -4.08 22.37
CA PRO A 201 7.20 -3.34 22.63
C PRO A 201 7.38 -2.18 23.62
N GLN A 202 8.62 -1.84 23.99
CA GLN A 202 8.93 -0.77 24.96
C GLN A 202 9.39 0.53 24.30
N THR A 203 9.61 0.53 22.99
CA THR A 203 10.04 1.69 22.22
C THR A 203 8.89 2.16 21.34
N ASP A 204 8.85 3.46 21.07
CA ASP A 204 7.90 4.06 20.14
C ASP A 204 8.70 4.58 18.94
N GLU A 205 8.58 3.89 17.80
CA GLU A 205 9.08 4.36 16.51
C GLU A 205 7.94 4.94 15.69
N LEU A 206 8.07 6.20 15.27
CA LEU A 206 7.04 6.93 14.54
C LEU A 206 7.59 7.41 13.20
N ASP A 207 6.87 7.07 12.13
CA ASP A 207 7.04 7.66 10.80
C ASP A 207 5.74 8.32 10.36
N TYR A 208 5.82 9.50 9.74
CA TYR A 208 4.68 10.24 9.21
C TYR A 208 4.57 10.04 7.70
N PRO A 209 3.36 9.87 7.13
CA PRO A 209 2.06 10.11 7.77
C PRO A 209 1.49 8.93 8.59
N GLY A 210 2.14 7.77 8.65
CA GLY A 210 1.63 6.58 9.34
C GLY A 210 1.17 6.83 10.78
N ALA A 211 1.93 7.62 11.53
CA ALA A 211 1.62 7.95 12.92
C ALA A 211 0.42 8.89 13.14
N TYR A 212 -0.23 9.41 12.09
CA TYR A 212 -1.45 10.21 12.27
C TYR A 212 -2.64 9.32 12.63
N GLN A 213 -3.45 9.77 13.58
CA GLN A 213 -4.56 8.97 14.12
C GLN A 213 -5.66 8.65 13.07
N GLU A 214 -5.77 9.46 12.03
CA GLU A 214 -6.70 9.28 10.91
C GLU A 214 -6.17 8.30 9.84
N VAL A 215 -4.93 7.83 9.96
CA VAL A 215 -4.31 6.90 9.01
C VAL A 215 -4.41 5.49 9.57
N VAL A 216 -4.75 4.55 8.70
CA VAL A 216 -4.63 3.12 8.99
C VAL A 216 -3.15 2.74 8.93
N GLU A 217 -2.53 2.64 10.10
CA GLU A 217 -1.11 2.32 10.22
C GLU A 217 -0.89 0.79 10.19
N VAL A 218 -0.09 0.32 9.22
CA VAL A 218 0.09 -1.10 8.94
C VAL A 218 1.49 -1.59 9.31
N GLY A 219 1.56 -2.46 10.32
CA GLY A 219 2.77 -3.20 10.68
C GLY A 219 2.94 -4.50 9.86
N ALA A 220 4.08 -5.16 10.04
CA ALA A 220 4.44 -6.35 9.26
C ALA A 220 4.54 -7.64 10.09
N VAL A 221 4.07 -8.73 9.50
CA VAL A 221 4.41 -10.10 9.91
C VAL A 221 5.13 -10.85 8.79
N ASP A 222 5.84 -11.91 9.15
CA ASP A 222 6.31 -12.92 8.21
C ASP A 222 5.18 -13.88 7.79
N LEU A 223 5.47 -14.76 6.82
CA LEU A 223 4.52 -15.77 6.33
C LEU A 223 4.14 -16.83 7.38
N ASN A 224 4.83 -16.88 8.52
CA ASN A 224 4.51 -17.73 9.67
C ASN A 224 3.70 -16.97 10.75
N LYS A 225 3.23 -15.76 10.44
CA LYS A 225 2.46 -14.88 11.35
C LYS A 225 3.26 -14.39 12.55
N LYS A 226 4.59 -14.36 12.47
CA LYS A 226 5.43 -13.74 13.49
C LYS A 226 5.63 -12.27 13.16
N ILE A 227 5.55 -11.38 14.17
CA ILE A 227 5.88 -9.96 14.00
C ILE A 227 7.30 -9.82 13.42
N ALA A 228 7.42 -9.03 12.36
CA ALA A 228 8.68 -8.75 11.73
C ALA A 228 9.47 -7.75 12.59
N CYS A 229 10.72 -8.07 12.92
CA CYS A 229 11.51 -7.29 13.87
C CYS A 229 11.70 -5.82 13.49
N PHE A 230 11.80 -5.57 12.18
CA PHE A 230 11.97 -4.23 11.64
C PHE A 230 10.70 -3.38 11.78
N SER A 231 9.51 -3.98 11.95
CA SER A 231 8.26 -3.24 11.98
C SER A 231 8.28 -2.27 13.16
N ASN A 232 8.07 -0.98 12.89
CA ASN A 232 7.88 0.00 13.94
C ASN A 232 6.78 -0.44 14.90
N SER A 233 6.97 -0.15 16.18
CA SER A 233 5.94 -0.30 17.19
C SER A 233 5.59 1.05 17.78
N ASN A 234 4.30 1.28 18.01
CA ASN A 234 3.78 2.47 18.65
C ASN A 234 2.30 2.26 18.99
N LYS A 235 1.69 3.22 19.68
CA LYS A 235 0.27 3.15 20.08
C LYS A 235 -0.75 3.28 18.93
N ASN A 236 -0.32 3.65 17.72
CA ASN A 236 -1.16 3.96 16.59
C ASN A 236 -1.26 2.81 15.56
N VAL A 237 -0.39 1.79 15.64
CA VAL A 237 -0.50 0.57 14.80
C VAL A 237 -1.92 0.00 14.87
N ASP A 238 -2.62 -0.02 13.74
CA ASP A 238 -4.02 -0.47 13.66
C ASP A 238 -4.14 -1.97 13.44
N LEU A 239 -3.30 -2.53 12.59
CA LEU A 239 -3.28 -3.94 12.22
C LEU A 239 -1.95 -4.32 11.57
N VAL A 240 -1.75 -5.63 11.40
CA VAL A 240 -0.60 -6.16 10.68
C VAL A 240 -1.02 -6.97 9.46
N ALA A 241 -0.12 -7.02 8.48
CA ALA A 241 -0.27 -7.83 7.27
C ALA A 241 1.07 -8.43 6.83
N PRO A 242 1.09 -9.37 5.88
CA PRO A 242 2.32 -10.02 5.43
C PRO A 242 3.27 -9.02 4.77
N GLY A 243 4.47 -8.85 5.34
CA GLY A 243 5.48 -7.89 4.87
C GLY A 243 6.88 -8.48 4.69
N ASP A 244 7.12 -9.74 5.07
CA ASP A 244 8.41 -10.41 4.93
C ASP A 244 8.33 -11.57 3.92
N GLY A 245 9.09 -11.49 2.82
CA GLY A 245 9.09 -12.52 1.78
C GLY A 245 7.92 -12.43 0.80
N ILE A 246 7.56 -11.21 0.38
CA ILE A 246 6.37 -10.96 -0.45
C ILE A 246 6.73 -10.90 -1.94
N LEU A 247 6.23 -11.86 -2.70
CA LEU A 247 6.32 -11.90 -4.16
C LEU A 247 5.28 -10.98 -4.81
N SER A 248 5.72 -10.14 -5.75
CA SER A 248 4.83 -9.32 -6.58
C SER A 248 5.52 -8.94 -7.91
N THR A 249 4.83 -8.17 -8.75
CA THR A 249 5.32 -7.60 -10.01
C THR A 249 6.53 -6.69 -9.79
N TYR A 250 7.37 -6.53 -10.80
CA TYR A 250 8.57 -5.70 -10.72
C TYR A 250 8.93 -5.09 -12.09
N ILE A 251 9.79 -4.08 -12.08
CA ILE A 251 10.26 -3.43 -13.32
C ILE A 251 10.96 -4.43 -14.25
N GLY A 252 10.92 -4.14 -15.56
CA GLY A 252 11.44 -5.03 -16.59
C GLY A 252 10.43 -6.11 -17.03
N GLY A 253 9.17 -6.03 -16.58
CA GLY A 253 8.14 -7.05 -16.83
C GLY A 253 8.30 -8.31 -15.98
N GLY A 254 9.14 -8.23 -14.94
CA GLY A 254 9.48 -9.35 -14.06
C GLY A 254 8.74 -9.33 -12.74
N TYR A 255 9.28 -10.08 -11.79
CA TYR A 255 8.71 -10.26 -10.45
C TYR A 255 9.84 -10.20 -9.43
N ALA A 256 9.54 -9.75 -8.22
CA ALA A 256 10.51 -9.70 -7.13
C ALA A 256 9.88 -10.11 -5.81
N THR A 257 10.68 -10.70 -4.94
CA THR A 257 10.32 -10.95 -3.54
C THR A 257 10.96 -9.87 -2.69
N LEU A 258 10.14 -9.07 -2.02
CA LEU A 258 10.58 -7.95 -1.18
C LEU A 258 10.23 -8.16 0.29
N ARG A 259 10.86 -7.36 1.15
CA ARG A 259 10.69 -7.38 2.61
C ARG A 259 10.61 -5.96 3.17
N GLY A 260 9.55 -5.65 3.91
CA GLY A 260 9.32 -4.40 4.62
C GLY A 260 7.84 -4.18 5.00
N THR A 261 7.54 -3.25 5.93
CA THR A 261 6.14 -2.82 6.18
C THR A 261 5.48 -2.26 4.92
N SER A 262 6.27 -1.70 4.01
CA SER A 262 5.85 -1.30 2.67
C SER A 262 5.20 -2.42 1.85
N MET A 263 5.50 -3.69 2.12
CA MET A 263 4.84 -4.85 1.49
C MET A 263 3.58 -5.31 2.26
N ALA A 264 3.44 -4.96 3.54
CA ALA A 264 2.24 -5.23 4.33
C ALA A 264 1.08 -4.28 3.95
N THR A 265 1.36 -2.99 3.82
CA THR A 265 0.41 -1.94 3.42
C THR A 265 -0.45 -2.26 2.19
N PRO A 266 0.10 -2.76 1.05
CA PRO A 266 -0.71 -3.08 -0.11
C PRO A 266 -1.68 -4.24 0.10
N HIS A 267 -1.41 -5.18 1.02
CA HIS A 267 -2.38 -6.22 1.37
C HIS A 267 -3.61 -5.63 2.04
N VAL A 268 -3.42 -4.68 2.96
CA VAL A 268 -4.52 -3.95 3.63
C VAL A 268 -5.27 -3.06 2.63
N SER A 269 -4.54 -2.41 1.72
CA SER A 269 -5.12 -1.52 0.71
C SER A 269 -6.01 -2.30 -0.28
N GLY A 270 -5.52 -3.44 -0.79
CA GLY A 270 -6.31 -4.35 -1.62
C GLY A 270 -7.46 -5.00 -0.84
N GLY A 271 -7.22 -5.41 0.41
CA GLY A 271 -8.25 -5.98 1.28
C GLY A 271 -9.40 -5.01 1.52
N SER A 272 -9.07 -3.74 1.74
CA SER A 272 -10.06 -2.66 1.88
C SER A 272 -10.91 -2.49 0.62
N ALA A 273 -10.34 -2.65 -0.57
CA ALA A 273 -11.11 -2.64 -1.80
C ALA A 273 -12.13 -3.80 -1.89
N LEU A 274 -11.76 -4.99 -1.41
CA LEU A 274 -12.70 -6.11 -1.32
C LEU A 274 -13.82 -5.83 -0.30
N ILE A 275 -13.46 -5.31 0.88
CA ILE A 275 -14.39 -5.00 1.96
C ILE A 275 -15.41 -3.94 1.52
N ILE A 276 -14.94 -2.84 0.91
CA ILE A 276 -15.81 -1.78 0.40
C ILE A 276 -16.81 -2.39 -0.59
N LYS A 277 -16.31 -3.16 -1.57
CA LYS A 277 -17.17 -3.72 -2.62
C LYS A 277 -18.20 -4.72 -2.07
N GLN A 278 -17.80 -5.58 -1.13
CA GLN A 278 -18.71 -6.52 -0.47
C GLN A 278 -19.75 -5.77 0.36
N CYS A 279 -19.33 -4.91 1.27
CA CYS A 279 -20.23 -4.28 2.22
C CYS A 279 -21.17 -3.27 1.56
N GLU A 280 -20.74 -2.49 0.57
CA GLU A 280 -21.64 -1.57 -0.14
C GLU A 280 -22.71 -2.32 -0.94
N LYS A 281 -22.39 -3.53 -1.44
CA LYS A 281 -23.36 -4.42 -2.07
C LYS A 281 -24.35 -4.98 -1.05
N GLU A 282 -23.88 -5.40 0.13
CA GLU A 282 -24.73 -5.95 1.20
C GLU A 282 -25.63 -4.88 1.86
N PHE A 283 -25.12 -3.66 2.06
CA PHE A 283 -25.86 -2.55 2.66
C PHE A 283 -26.62 -1.68 1.66
N GLU A 284 -26.44 -1.92 0.36
CA GLU A 284 -27.08 -1.19 -0.75
C GLU A 284 -26.86 0.34 -0.68
N ARG A 285 -25.70 0.76 -0.16
CA ARG A 285 -25.31 2.17 -0.05
C ARG A 285 -23.79 2.33 -0.01
N THR A 286 -23.31 3.54 -0.24
CA THR A 286 -21.92 3.90 -0.02
C THR A 286 -21.59 3.91 1.48
N LEU A 287 -20.43 3.38 1.83
CA LEU A 287 -19.86 3.46 3.17
C LEU A 287 -19.04 4.73 3.34
N SER A 288 -19.17 5.35 4.51
CA SER A 288 -18.25 6.38 4.99
C SER A 288 -16.88 5.78 5.35
N GLU A 289 -15.84 6.60 5.43
CA GLU A 289 -14.49 6.12 5.82
C GLU A 289 -14.49 5.40 7.18
N ASN A 290 -15.14 5.97 8.21
CA ASN A 290 -15.23 5.35 9.53
C ASN A 290 -15.88 3.96 9.51
N GLU A 291 -16.87 3.74 8.63
CA GLU A 291 -17.50 2.44 8.47
C GLU A 291 -16.58 1.45 7.74
N ILE A 292 -15.82 1.92 6.75
CA ILE A 292 -14.80 1.12 6.08
C ILE A 292 -13.75 0.67 7.09
N TYR A 293 -13.22 1.60 7.89
CA TYR A 293 -12.28 1.31 8.98
C TYR A 293 -12.86 0.27 9.95
N ALA A 294 -14.08 0.46 10.43
CA ALA A 294 -14.72 -0.49 11.34
C ALA A 294 -14.87 -1.89 10.73
N GLN A 295 -15.22 -1.99 9.45
CA GLN A 295 -15.30 -3.26 8.72
C GLN A 295 -13.92 -3.90 8.49
N LEU A 296 -12.88 -3.10 8.32
CA LEU A 296 -11.49 -3.56 8.22
C LEU A 296 -11.02 -4.15 9.56
N ILE A 297 -11.19 -3.43 10.66
CA ILE A 297 -10.76 -3.89 11.99
C ILE A 297 -11.57 -5.11 12.45
N LYS A 298 -12.85 -5.22 12.07
CA LYS A 298 -13.64 -6.43 12.33
C LYS A 298 -13.02 -7.69 11.69
N ARG A 299 -12.25 -7.51 10.62
CA ARG A 299 -11.59 -8.55 9.82
C ARG A 299 -10.14 -8.74 10.22
N THR A 300 -9.85 -8.71 11.52
CA THR A 300 -8.53 -9.03 12.05
C THR A 300 -8.57 -10.20 13.03
N ASN A 301 -7.43 -10.88 13.18
CA ASN A 301 -7.18 -11.90 14.19
C ASN A 301 -6.01 -11.49 15.08
N ALA A 302 -6.27 -11.29 16.37
CA ALA A 302 -5.21 -11.11 17.35
C ALA A 302 -4.22 -12.29 17.30
N LEU A 303 -2.92 -11.99 17.31
CA LEU A 303 -1.86 -12.98 17.32
C LEU A 303 -1.31 -13.21 18.74
N GLY A 304 -1.73 -12.38 19.69
CA GLY A 304 -1.35 -12.48 21.11
C GLY A 304 -0.12 -11.66 21.48
N ASN A 305 0.35 -10.79 20.60
CA ASN A 305 1.41 -9.82 20.89
C ASN A 305 0.82 -8.55 21.53
N PRO A 306 1.65 -7.71 22.15
CA PRO A 306 1.26 -6.37 22.56
C PRO A 306 0.64 -5.56 21.42
N LYS A 307 -0.39 -4.77 21.74
CA LYS A 307 -1.10 -3.95 20.75
C LYS A 307 -0.20 -2.95 20.02
N CYS A 308 0.88 -2.48 20.64
CA CYS A 308 1.83 -1.59 19.96
C CYS A 308 2.56 -2.26 18.79
N LEU A 309 2.59 -3.59 18.73
CA LEU A 309 3.21 -4.37 17.65
C LEU A 309 2.18 -4.88 16.64
N GLU A 310 0.99 -5.29 17.10
CA GLU A 310 0.00 -5.94 16.23
C GLU A 310 -1.29 -5.16 16.00
N GLY A 311 -1.52 -4.06 16.73
CA GLY A 311 -2.78 -3.34 16.74
C GLY A 311 -3.96 -4.23 17.11
N ASN A 312 -4.89 -4.39 16.16
CA ASN A 312 -6.04 -5.28 16.25
C ASN A 312 -5.75 -6.70 15.73
N GLY A 313 -4.52 -6.96 15.27
CA GLY A 313 -4.05 -8.26 14.81
C GLY A 313 -3.86 -8.37 13.29
N LEU A 314 -3.71 -9.59 12.81
CA LEU A 314 -3.47 -9.91 11.40
C LEU A 314 -4.75 -9.78 10.58
N LEU A 315 -4.69 -9.11 9.43
CA LEU A 315 -5.77 -9.08 8.44
C LEU A 315 -6.23 -10.50 8.06
N ASP A 316 -7.53 -10.75 8.16
CA ASP A 316 -8.22 -11.97 7.77
C ASP A 316 -9.55 -11.65 7.10
N LEU A 317 -9.55 -11.66 5.77
CA LEU A 317 -10.70 -11.32 4.92
C LEU A 317 -11.77 -12.42 4.89
N ALA A 318 -11.57 -13.58 5.53
CA ALA A 318 -12.60 -14.60 5.66
C ALA A 318 -13.58 -14.32 6.81
N LYS A 319 -13.27 -13.37 7.70
CA LYS A 319 -14.16 -12.94 8.78
C LYS A 319 -15.28 -12.05 8.27
N ASP A 320 -16.46 -12.17 8.88
CA ASP A 320 -17.66 -11.37 8.57
C ASP A 320 -18.21 -10.64 9.78
#